data_AF-A0A661I5U4-F1
#
_entry.id   AF-A0A661I5U4-F1
#
_cell.length_a   1.000
_cell.length_b   1.000
_cell.length_c   1.000
_cell.angle_alpha   90.00
_cell.angle_beta   90.00
_cell.angle_gamma   90.00
#
_symmetry.space_group_name_H-M   'P 1'
#
loop_
_entity.id
_entity.type
_entity.pdbx_description
1 polymer ?
#
loop_
_entity_poly.entity_id
_entity_poly.type
_entity_poly.pdbx_seq_one_letter_code
_entity_poly.pdbx_strand_id
1 'polypeptide(L)'
;MSPINDGKIIASKTPTMEINDNVLRKTIRATKGTKYVMIVHPLFMGATLDRYVKQREGEGWKIQVVNVEDIYAAYDNGMATPVAIKAYLRNARRSGVTHVQLVGAASYDYHDYLGLGSVSFIPSLYAESNEYIKYTPCDACYVMGKNELPFMAIGRWTVRTLEDFENVVNKTLAWKNSGQESSKTALLIADKADRGYDFAQQLKSISDKIEENGWTHTEVYLDESSNAATAHDEIMSTFSEGPSLLVYNGHAASSTWSFSRLLHQSDVTSITNSGKTAIALPFACNATFADSPYINTMAHQLLAAGENGAVAIYGAATMSSFGDNGVAMGKVLENMIAGKTLGEAIKKAKRSLGASYRDVIRNGNLLGDVTLEMK
;
A
#
# COMPACT_ATOMS: atom_id res chain seq x y z
N MET A 1 -10.98 -63.06 47.85
CA MET A 1 -10.49 -62.10 46.84
C MET A 1 -11.06 -60.75 47.19
N SER A 2 -10.21 -59.84 47.66
CA SER A 2 -10.60 -58.52 48.18
C SER A 2 -11.06 -57.56 47.07
N PRO A 3 -11.97 -56.61 47.34
CA PRO A 3 -12.31 -55.55 46.39
C PRO A 3 -11.17 -54.52 46.30
N ILE A 4 -10.90 -54.07 45.08
CA ILE A 4 -9.92 -53.04 44.74
C ILE A 4 -10.46 -51.67 45.14
N ASN A 5 -9.57 -50.86 45.72
CA ASN A 5 -9.81 -49.56 46.33
C ASN A 5 -9.88 -48.46 45.24
N ASP A 6 -10.94 -47.65 45.23
CA ASP A 6 -11.12 -46.51 44.34
C ASP A 6 -10.18 -45.35 44.73
N GLY A 7 -9.06 -45.24 44.03
CA GLY A 7 -8.15 -44.10 44.11
C GLY A 7 -8.75 -42.87 43.43
N LYS A 8 -9.23 -41.90 44.20
CA LYS A 8 -9.52 -40.53 43.72
C LYS A 8 -8.24 -39.88 43.19
N ILE A 9 -8.13 -39.71 41.87
CA ILE A 9 -7.16 -38.83 41.25
C ILE A 9 -7.62 -37.38 41.49
N ILE A 10 -6.92 -36.66 42.36
CA ILE A 10 -7.09 -35.22 42.52
C ILE A 10 -6.33 -34.57 41.36
N ALA A 11 -7.05 -34.10 40.34
CA ALA A 11 -6.46 -33.30 39.27
C ALA A 11 -5.94 -31.98 39.87
N SER A 12 -4.62 -31.79 39.86
CA SER A 12 -4.03 -30.48 40.15
C SER A 12 -4.45 -29.51 39.04
N LYS A 13 -5.04 -28.38 39.42
CA LYS A 13 -5.29 -27.29 38.49
C LYS A 13 -3.95 -26.71 38.07
N THR A 14 -3.53 -26.97 36.84
CA THR A 14 -2.49 -26.19 36.17
C THR A 14 -2.95 -24.73 36.16
N PRO A 15 -2.14 -23.75 36.61
CA PRO A 15 -2.53 -22.35 36.52
C PRO A 15 -2.55 -21.96 35.05
N THR A 16 -3.74 -21.73 34.49
CA THR A 16 -3.89 -20.97 33.25
C THR A 16 -3.52 -19.54 33.58
N MET A 17 -2.43 -19.04 32.98
CA MET A 17 -2.08 -17.63 33.03
C MET A 17 -3.16 -16.86 32.26
N GLU A 18 -4.15 -16.33 32.98
CA GLU A 18 -5.10 -15.38 32.39
C GLU A 18 -4.33 -14.12 32.02
N ILE A 19 -3.98 -14.00 30.74
CA ILE A 19 -3.51 -12.73 30.18
C ILE A 19 -4.68 -11.76 30.30
N ASN A 20 -4.54 -10.76 31.17
CA ASN A 20 -5.58 -9.75 31.33
C ASN A 20 -5.54 -8.80 30.13
N ASP A 21 -6.48 -8.97 29.19
CA ASP A 21 -6.62 -8.13 27.99
C ASP A 21 -6.57 -6.63 28.29
N ASN A 22 -7.09 -6.18 29.44
CA ASN A 22 -7.07 -4.77 29.81
C ASN A 22 -5.66 -4.27 30.16
N VAL A 23 -4.77 -5.14 30.61
CA VAL A 23 -3.35 -4.82 30.82
C VAL A 23 -2.64 -4.72 29.48
N LEU A 24 -2.80 -5.71 28.59
CA LEU A 24 -2.22 -5.66 27.24
C LEU A 24 -2.67 -4.43 26.46
N ARG A 25 -3.98 -4.15 26.46
CA ARG A 25 -4.56 -2.96 25.82
C ARG A 25 -3.96 -1.66 26.35
N LYS A 26 -3.60 -1.59 27.64
CA LYS A 26 -2.92 -0.41 28.21
C LYS A 26 -1.48 -0.31 27.71
N THR A 27 -0.77 -1.43 27.62
CA THR A 27 0.64 -1.48 27.19
C THR A 27 0.81 -1.04 25.74
N ILE A 28 -0.05 -1.50 24.82
CA ILE A 28 0.07 -1.16 23.40
C ILE A 28 -0.66 0.11 22.99
N ARG A 29 -1.38 0.76 23.91
CA ARG A 29 -2.19 1.95 23.59
C ARG A 29 -1.31 3.05 23.03
N ALA A 30 -1.75 3.67 21.94
CA ALA A 30 -1.10 4.87 21.44
C ALA A 30 -1.01 5.96 22.52
N THR A 31 0.23 6.38 22.78
CA THR A 31 0.54 7.42 23.75
C THR A 31 0.06 8.78 23.27
N LYS A 32 -0.22 9.70 24.20
CA LYS A 32 -0.66 11.04 23.84
C LYS A 32 0.46 11.75 23.08
N GLY A 33 0.18 12.19 21.85
CA GLY A 33 1.15 12.88 20.99
C GLY A 33 1.72 12.01 19.87
N THR A 34 1.53 10.69 19.89
CA THR A 34 1.83 9.81 18.75
C THR A 34 1.06 10.29 17.52
N LYS A 35 1.76 10.48 16.39
CA LYS A 35 1.18 10.89 15.10
C LYS A 35 1.17 9.76 14.08
N TYR A 36 2.12 8.86 14.19
CA TYR A 36 2.33 7.78 13.24
C TYR A 36 2.46 6.46 14.00
N VAL A 37 1.63 5.48 13.65
CA VAL A 37 1.75 4.12 14.18
C VAL A 37 2.19 3.18 13.07
N MET A 38 3.21 2.39 13.35
CA MET A 38 3.62 1.27 12.50
C MET A 38 3.14 -0.03 13.15
N ILE A 39 2.33 -0.79 12.45
CA ILE A 39 1.86 -2.11 12.85
C ILE A 39 2.70 -3.14 12.09
N VAL A 40 3.54 -3.88 12.82
CA VAL A 40 4.64 -4.64 12.25
C VAL A 40 4.54 -6.10 12.65
N HIS A 41 4.71 -7.00 11.68
CA HIS A 41 4.87 -8.42 11.97
C HIS A 41 6.25 -8.69 12.62
N PRO A 42 6.37 -9.57 13.63
CA PRO A 42 7.61 -9.76 14.40
C PRO A 42 8.86 -10.01 13.54
N LEU A 43 8.70 -10.71 12.41
CA LEU A 43 9.80 -10.97 11.45
C LEU A 43 10.55 -9.70 11.04
N PHE A 44 9.87 -8.55 10.95
CA PHE A 44 10.45 -7.28 10.48
C PHE A 44 10.86 -6.35 11.63
N MET A 45 10.77 -6.79 12.88
CA MET A 45 11.21 -6.01 14.04
C MET A 45 12.70 -6.21 14.26
N GLY A 46 13.51 -5.29 13.75
CA GLY A 46 14.97 -5.34 13.91
C GLY A 46 15.66 -4.10 13.34
N ALA A 47 16.97 -4.22 13.10
CA ALA A 47 17.84 -3.08 12.77
C ALA A 47 17.38 -2.26 11.56
N THR A 48 16.82 -2.91 10.53
CA THR A 48 16.25 -2.24 9.34
C THR A 48 15.10 -1.31 9.71
N LEU A 49 14.19 -1.78 10.56
CA LEU A 49 13.08 -0.97 11.07
C LEU A 49 13.59 0.15 11.98
N ASP A 50 14.55 -0.13 12.86
CA ASP A 50 15.12 0.87 13.76
C ASP A 50 15.78 2.02 12.99
N ARG A 51 16.48 1.70 11.88
CA ARG A 51 17.08 2.69 10.98
C ARG A 51 16.01 3.60 10.37
N TYR A 52 14.92 3.01 9.88
CA TYR A 52 13.79 3.76 9.33
C TYR A 52 13.15 4.68 10.37
N VAL A 53 12.83 4.14 11.55
CA VAL A 53 12.18 4.88 12.64
C VAL A 53 13.06 6.05 13.07
N LYS A 54 14.36 5.81 13.29
CA LYS A 54 15.32 6.85 13.68
C LYS A 54 15.36 7.98 12.66
N GLN A 55 15.39 7.67 11.36
CA GLN A 55 15.37 8.70 10.33
C GLN A 55 14.07 9.52 10.38
N ARG A 56 12.90 8.87 10.41
CA ARG A 56 11.61 9.57 10.46
C ARG A 56 11.42 10.39 11.74
N GLU A 57 11.89 9.92 12.89
CA GLU A 57 11.89 10.71 14.13
C GLU A 57 12.78 11.96 14.03
N GLY A 58 13.94 11.84 13.38
CA GLY A 58 14.80 12.97 13.03
C GLY A 58 14.13 13.98 12.10
N GLU A 59 13.15 13.54 11.31
CA GLU A 59 12.30 14.38 10.46
C GLU A 59 11.09 14.97 11.20
N GLY A 60 10.95 14.69 12.49
CA GLY A 60 9.90 15.24 13.34
C GLY A 60 8.68 14.33 13.53
N TRP A 61 8.68 13.12 12.97
CA TRP A 61 7.60 12.16 13.22
C TRP A 61 7.62 11.67 14.67
N LYS A 62 6.43 11.52 15.27
CA LYS A 62 6.25 10.87 16.56
C LYS A 62 5.67 9.49 16.33
N ILE A 63 6.55 8.50 16.33
CA ILE A 63 6.27 7.14 15.91
C ILE A 63 6.02 6.24 17.10
N GLN A 64 5.08 5.33 16.94
CA GLN A 64 4.99 4.15 17.79
C GLN A 64 5.01 2.90 16.91
N VAL A 65 5.98 2.03 17.16
CA VAL A 65 6.02 0.69 16.57
C VAL A 65 5.22 -0.25 17.48
N VAL A 66 4.36 -1.06 16.88
CA VAL A 66 3.52 -2.03 17.59
C VAL A 66 3.61 -3.38 16.90
N ASN A 67 3.95 -4.42 17.67
CA ASN A 67 3.87 -5.80 17.19
C ASN A 67 2.39 -6.15 16.93
N VAL A 68 2.09 -6.64 15.73
CA VAL A 68 0.73 -7.03 15.36
C VAL A 68 0.18 -8.17 16.23
N GLU A 69 1.03 -9.06 16.75
CA GLU A 69 0.61 -10.14 17.64
C GLU A 69 0.08 -9.62 18.97
N ASP A 70 0.65 -8.54 19.50
CA ASP A 70 0.14 -7.91 20.72
C ASP A 70 -1.25 -7.30 20.48
N ILE A 71 -1.52 -6.79 19.26
CA ILE A 71 -2.84 -6.31 18.87
C ILE A 71 -3.83 -7.49 18.83
N TYR A 72 -3.45 -8.62 18.25
CA TYR A 72 -4.29 -9.82 18.22
C TYR A 72 -4.59 -10.32 19.63
N ALA A 73 -3.59 -10.43 20.49
CA ALA A 73 -3.75 -10.81 21.89
C ALA A 73 -4.71 -9.86 22.62
N ALA A 74 -4.55 -8.55 22.44
CA ALA A 74 -5.33 -7.55 23.15
C ALA A 74 -6.77 -7.36 22.63
N TYR A 75 -7.04 -7.60 21.35
CA TYR A 75 -8.31 -7.23 20.71
C TYR A 75 -9.12 -8.41 20.18
N ASP A 76 -8.54 -9.60 20.07
CA ASP A 76 -9.23 -10.78 19.53
C ASP A 76 -8.67 -12.12 20.05
N ASN A 77 -8.27 -12.17 21.33
CA ASN A 77 -7.79 -13.39 22.01
C ASN A 77 -6.62 -14.09 21.31
N GLY A 78 -5.76 -13.34 20.63
CA GLY A 78 -4.59 -13.86 19.90
C GLY A 78 -4.88 -14.33 18.49
N MET A 79 -6.13 -14.25 18.00
CA MET A 79 -6.45 -14.62 16.63
C MET A 79 -5.96 -13.54 15.65
N ALA A 80 -5.27 -13.97 14.58
CA ALA A 80 -4.76 -13.11 13.52
C ALA A 80 -5.89 -12.58 12.62
N THR A 81 -6.72 -11.69 13.16
CA THR A 81 -7.87 -11.14 12.43
C THR A 81 -7.68 -9.68 12.08
N PRO A 82 -8.19 -9.25 10.91
CA PRO A 82 -8.18 -7.85 10.55
C PRO A 82 -9.10 -6.98 11.44
N VAL A 83 -10.08 -7.60 12.12
CA VAL A 83 -11.00 -6.88 13.02
C VAL A 83 -10.26 -6.37 14.27
N ALA A 84 -9.30 -7.13 14.79
CA ALA A 84 -8.43 -6.71 15.90
C ALA A 84 -7.69 -5.41 15.58
N ILE A 85 -7.08 -5.34 14.40
CA ILE A 85 -6.35 -4.15 13.91
C ILE A 85 -7.29 -2.95 13.78
N LYS A 86 -8.48 -3.15 13.20
CA LYS A 86 -9.50 -2.09 13.09
C LYS A 86 -9.93 -1.57 14.46
N ALA A 87 -10.09 -2.45 15.45
CA ALA A 87 -10.46 -2.07 16.82
C ALA A 87 -9.34 -1.26 17.50
N TYR A 88 -8.09 -1.70 17.36
CA TYR A 88 -6.92 -0.97 17.84
C TYR A 88 -6.82 0.44 17.24
N LEU A 89 -6.94 0.56 15.92
CA LEU A 89 -6.81 1.85 15.21
C LEU A 89 -7.95 2.84 15.55
N ARG A 90 -9.16 2.36 15.85
CA ARG A 90 -10.25 3.20 16.36
C ARG A 90 -9.89 3.86 17.70
N ASN A 91 -9.16 3.15 18.57
CA ASN A 91 -8.66 3.72 19.82
C ASN A 91 -7.47 4.64 19.57
N ALA A 92 -6.51 4.23 18.73
CA ALA A 92 -5.31 5.02 18.41
C ALA A 92 -5.65 6.42 17.86
N ARG A 93 -6.72 6.52 17.04
CA ARG A 93 -7.26 7.80 16.56
C ARG A 93 -7.52 8.80 17.69
N ARG A 94 -8.08 8.34 18.81
CA ARG A 94 -8.46 9.20 19.96
C ARG A 94 -7.22 9.79 20.64
N SER A 95 -6.05 9.17 20.48
CA SER A 95 -4.76 9.67 20.96
C SER A 95 -4.10 10.68 20.00
N GLY A 96 -4.72 10.95 18.84
CA GLY A 96 -4.24 11.93 17.87
C GLY A 96 -3.37 11.36 16.75
N VAL A 97 -3.36 10.02 16.58
CA VAL A 97 -2.72 9.34 15.44
C VAL A 97 -3.38 9.75 14.14
N THR A 98 -2.57 10.07 13.14
CA THR A 98 -3.00 10.51 11.81
C THR A 98 -2.53 9.57 10.69
N HIS A 99 -1.44 8.83 10.91
CA HIS A 99 -0.82 7.96 9.91
C HIS A 99 -0.67 6.53 10.44
N VAL A 100 -0.85 5.55 9.56
CA VAL A 100 -0.70 4.12 9.84
C VAL A 100 0.11 3.46 8.74
N GLN A 101 1.14 2.71 9.11
CA GLN A 101 1.87 1.84 8.19
C GLN A 101 1.68 0.39 8.62
N LEU A 102 1.25 -0.46 7.69
CA LEU A 102 1.25 -1.90 7.87
C LEU A 102 2.57 -2.45 7.29
N VAL A 103 3.25 -3.31 8.04
CA VAL A 103 4.53 -3.91 7.61
C VAL A 103 4.39 -5.43 7.61
N GLY A 104 4.10 -5.95 6.42
CA GLY A 104 3.84 -7.36 6.16
C GLY A 104 2.84 -7.55 5.03
N ALA A 105 3.10 -8.55 4.18
CA ALA A 105 2.19 -8.99 3.14
C ALA A 105 0.86 -9.53 3.70
N ALA A 106 -0.15 -9.52 2.85
CA ALA A 106 -1.44 -10.18 3.06
C ALA A 106 -1.65 -11.21 1.94
N SER A 107 -2.45 -12.23 2.21
CA SER A 107 -3.03 -13.07 1.17
C SER A 107 -4.45 -13.48 1.53
N TYR A 108 -5.30 -13.65 0.51
CA TYR A 108 -6.61 -14.27 0.70
C TYR A 108 -6.50 -15.79 1.01
N ASP A 109 -5.36 -16.42 0.72
CA ASP A 109 -5.05 -17.81 1.10
C ASP A 109 -4.11 -17.84 2.31
N TYR A 110 -4.56 -17.25 3.42
CA TYR A 110 -3.76 -17.03 4.62
C TYR A 110 -3.29 -18.32 5.32
N HIS A 111 -3.93 -19.45 5.06
CA HIS A 111 -3.55 -20.77 5.59
C HIS A 111 -2.82 -21.65 4.58
N ASP A 112 -2.51 -21.12 3.38
CA ASP A 112 -1.89 -21.86 2.28
C ASP A 112 -2.67 -23.14 1.92
N TYR A 113 -4.00 -23.05 1.88
CA TYR A 113 -4.86 -24.18 1.49
C TYR A 113 -4.69 -24.56 0.01
N LEU A 114 -4.18 -23.64 -0.82
CA LEU A 114 -3.85 -23.92 -2.21
C LEU A 114 -2.48 -24.60 -2.38
N GLY A 115 -1.64 -24.64 -1.34
CA GLY A 115 -0.30 -25.23 -1.39
C GLY A 115 0.66 -24.47 -2.33
N LEU A 116 0.50 -23.16 -2.42
CA LEU A 116 1.29 -22.28 -3.31
C LEU A 116 2.46 -21.62 -2.57
N GLY A 117 2.64 -21.89 -1.27
CA GLY A 117 3.58 -21.17 -0.43
C GLY A 117 3.09 -19.76 -0.11
N SER A 118 1.78 -19.61 0.09
CA SER A 118 1.16 -18.33 0.39
C SER A 118 1.77 -17.66 1.64
N VAL A 119 2.06 -16.36 1.54
CA VAL A 119 2.63 -15.56 2.64
C VAL A 119 1.63 -14.50 3.07
N SER A 120 1.15 -14.62 4.30
CA SER A 120 0.24 -13.63 4.92
C SER A 120 0.68 -13.34 6.35
N PHE A 121 1.29 -12.17 6.55
CA PHE A 121 1.75 -11.71 7.86
C PHE A 121 0.72 -10.83 8.57
N ILE A 122 0.03 -9.97 7.81
CA ILE A 122 -1.02 -9.08 8.30
C ILE A 122 -2.17 -9.20 7.31
N PRO A 123 -3.29 -9.86 7.65
CA PRO A 123 -4.40 -10.07 6.73
C PRO A 123 -4.96 -8.73 6.22
N SER A 124 -5.73 -8.76 5.14
CA SER A 124 -6.49 -7.61 4.64
C SER A 124 -7.93 -7.65 5.17
N LEU A 125 -8.59 -6.49 5.22
CA LEU A 125 -10.05 -6.46 5.21
C LEU A 125 -10.52 -6.61 3.77
N TYR A 126 -11.62 -7.35 3.56
CA TYR A 126 -12.28 -7.43 2.26
C TYR A 126 -13.59 -6.67 2.30
N ALA A 127 -13.88 -5.92 1.23
CA ALA A 127 -15.11 -5.17 1.11
C ALA A 127 -15.64 -5.16 -0.33
N GLU A 128 -16.94 -4.92 -0.48
CA GLU A 128 -17.53 -4.64 -1.79
C GLU A 128 -17.07 -3.25 -2.27
N SER A 129 -16.37 -3.17 -3.40
CA SER A 129 -15.95 -1.90 -4.01
C SER A 129 -16.98 -1.37 -5.00
N ASN A 130 -17.54 -2.25 -5.83
CA ASN A 130 -18.51 -1.91 -6.87
C ASN A 130 -19.56 -3.04 -7.02
N GLU A 131 -20.46 -2.93 -7.98
CA GLU A 131 -21.54 -3.91 -8.17
C GLU A 131 -21.03 -5.31 -8.56
N TYR A 132 -19.86 -5.38 -9.21
CA TYR A 132 -19.25 -6.61 -9.73
C TYR A 132 -18.29 -7.28 -8.72
N ILE A 133 -17.60 -6.48 -7.89
CA ILE A 133 -16.55 -6.96 -6.98
C ILE A 133 -17.03 -6.88 -5.53
N LYS A 134 -17.36 -8.06 -4.96
CA LYS A 134 -17.82 -8.21 -3.57
C LYS A 134 -16.69 -8.31 -2.55
N TYR A 135 -15.50 -8.71 -2.97
CA TYR A 135 -14.34 -8.92 -2.11
C TYR A 135 -13.10 -8.28 -2.70
N THR A 136 -12.89 -6.99 -2.39
CA THR A 136 -11.63 -6.29 -2.67
C THR A 136 -10.80 -6.15 -1.40
N PRO A 137 -9.47 -6.41 -1.42
CA PRO A 137 -8.59 -6.01 -0.33
C PRO A 137 -8.70 -4.49 -0.11
N CYS A 138 -8.99 -4.09 1.13
CA CYS A 138 -9.31 -2.71 1.47
C CYS A 138 -8.55 -2.28 2.73
N ASP A 139 -7.33 -1.74 2.55
CA ASP A 139 -6.57 -1.23 3.69
C ASP A 139 -7.24 0.02 4.29
N ALA A 140 -7.88 0.85 3.47
CA ALA A 140 -8.65 1.99 3.96
C ALA A 140 -9.77 1.59 4.94
N CYS A 141 -10.27 0.36 4.86
CA CYS A 141 -11.33 -0.16 5.72
C CYS A 141 -10.88 -0.34 7.18
N TYR A 142 -9.57 -0.40 7.44
CA TYR A 142 -9.00 -0.40 8.81
C TYR A 142 -9.21 0.93 9.52
N VAL A 143 -9.17 2.02 8.77
CA VAL A 143 -9.20 3.40 9.28
C VAL A 143 -10.48 4.14 8.86
N MET A 144 -11.52 3.38 8.49
CA MET A 144 -12.79 3.90 8.01
C MET A 144 -13.74 4.22 9.18
N GLY A 145 -14.33 5.42 9.13
CA GLY A 145 -15.36 5.85 10.08
C GLY A 145 -16.75 5.33 9.74
N LYS A 146 -17.76 5.71 10.54
CA LYS A 146 -19.17 5.40 10.27
C LYS A 146 -19.71 6.02 8.97
N ASN A 147 -19.05 7.05 8.46
CA ASN A 147 -19.40 7.72 7.22
C ASN A 147 -18.71 7.09 6.00
N GLU A 148 -18.19 5.87 6.13
CA GLU A 148 -17.50 5.12 5.07
C GLU A 148 -16.26 5.83 4.49
N LEU A 149 -15.69 6.79 5.22
CA LEU A 149 -14.49 7.53 4.79
C LEU A 149 -13.32 7.32 5.75
N PRO A 150 -12.07 7.27 5.24
CA PRO A 150 -10.89 7.12 6.08
C PRO A 150 -10.68 8.38 6.94
N PHE A 151 -10.30 8.15 8.21
CA PHE A 151 -9.95 9.22 9.16
C PHE A 151 -8.45 9.31 9.45
N MET A 152 -7.67 8.29 9.07
CA MET A 152 -6.20 8.29 9.08
C MET A 152 -5.68 7.99 7.67
N ALA A 153 -4.46 8.43 7.38
CA ALA A 153 -3.69 7.98 6.24
C ALA A 153 -3.22 6.55 6.51
N ILE A 154 -3.29 5.67 5.51
CA ILE A 154 -2.86 4.28 5.64
C ILE A 154 -2.16 3.80 4.37
N GLY A 155 -1.15 2.97 4.55
CA GLY A 155 -0.37 2.32 3.51
C GLY A 155 0.26 1.05 4.05
N ARG A 156 0.78 0.23 3.14
CA ARG A 156 1.32 -1.08 3.45
C ARG A 156 2.64 -1.32 2.74
N TRP A 157 3.62 -1.84 3.46
CA TRP A 157 4.76 -2.51 2.85
C TRP A 157 4.41 -3.99 2.73
N THR A 158 4.11 -4.44 1.50
CA THR A 158 3.69 -5.82 1.20
C THR A 158 4.87 -6.80 1.13
N VAL A 159 5.78 -6.68 2.09
CA VAL A 159 7.04 -7.43 2.16
C VAL A 159 6.79 -8.87 2.58
N ARG A 160 7.40 -9.83 1.87
CA ARG A 160 7.28 -11.28 2.12
C ARG A 160 8.55 -11.87 2.74
N THR A 161 9.68 -11.20 2.54
CA THR A 161 10.99 -11.59 3.06
C THR A 161 11.72 -10.42 3.73
N LEU A 162 12.77 -10.73 4.50
CA LEU A 162 13.67 -9.70 5.05
C LEU A 162 14.37 -8.89 3.94
N GLU A 163 14.65 -9.52 2.80
CA GLU A 163 15.25 -8.85 1.64
C GLU A 163 14.29 -7.83 1.02
N ASP A 164 13.02 -8.20 0.82
CA ASP A 164 11.99 -7.25 0.36
C ASP A 164 11.90 -6.03 1.30
N PHE A 165 11.97 -6.29 2.60
CA PHE A 165 11.90 -5.25 3.62
C PHE A 165 13.10 -4.31 3.58
N GLU A 166 14.30 -4.86 3.47
CA GLU A 166 15.52 -4.06 3.31
C GLU A 166 15.47 -3.22 2.03
N ASN A 167 15.04 -3.78 0.90
CA ASN A 167 14.91 -3.09 -0.38
C ASN A 167 13.92 -1.91 -0.30
N VAL A 168 12.72 -2.14 0.25
CA VAL A 168 11.70 -1.09 0.38
C VAL A 168 12.13 0.01 1.34
N VAL A 169 12.76 -0.33 2.47
CA VAL A 169 13.29 0.66 3.41
C VAL A 169 14.42 1.46 2.77
N ASN A 170 15.37 0.82 2.09
CA ASN A 170 16.49 1.52 1.45
C ASN A 170 16.02 2.52 0.39
N LYS A 171 15.08 2.13 -0.47
CA LYS A 171 14.46 3.06 -1.43
C LYS A 171 13.74 4.21 -0.74
N THR A 172 13.02 3.93 0.34
CA THR A 172 12.30 4.95 1.13
C THR A 172 13.24 5.98 1.75
N LEU A 173 14.38 5.55 2.29
CA LEU A 173 15.38 6.47 2.86
C LEU A 173 16.14 7.22 1.75
N ALA A 174 16.42 6.55 0.63
CA ALA A 174 17.07 7.16 -0.53
C ALA A 174 16.23 8.28 -1.16
N TRP A 175 14.91 8.13 -1.22
CA TRP A 175 13.96 9.10 -1.83
C TRP A 175 14.22 10.55 -1.42
N LYS A 176 14.47 10.78 -0.13
CA LYS A 176 14.80 12.12 0.37
C LYS A 176 16.29 12.41 0.26
N ASN A 177 17.14 11.44 0.58
CA ASN A 177 18.59 11.63 0.65
C ASN A 177 19.21 11.94 -0.73
N SER A 178 18.63 11.44 -1.82
CA SER A 178 19.06 11.74 -3.18
C SER A 178 18.45 13.03 -3.74
N GLY A 179 17.52 13.67 -3.02
CA GLY A 179 16.76 14.82 -3.51
C GLY A 179 15.63 14.46 -4.50
N GLN A 180 15.33 13.17 -4.69
CA GLN A 180 14.30 12.71 -5.61
C GLN A 180 12.91 13.28 -5.29
N GLU A 181 12.61 13.52 -4.00
CA GLU A 181 11.37 14.17 -3.57
C GLU A 181 11.12 15.55 -4.21
N SER A 182 12.19 16.23 -4.68
CA SER A 182 12.13 17.57 -5.27
C SER A 182 12.49 17.59 -6.76
N SER A 183 12.65 16.43 -7.42
CA SER A 183 13.15 16.40 -8.80
C SER A 183 12.14 16.90 -9.83
N LYS A 184 10.83 16.85 -9.51
CA LYS A 184 9.72 17.33 -10.34
C LYS A 184 9.76 16.84 -11.79
N THR A 185 10.14 15.58 -11.98
CA THR A 185 10.15 14.89 -13.27
C THR A 185 9.04 13.84 -13.29
N ALA A 186 8.23 13.81 -14.35
CA ALA A 186 7.15 12.84 -14.48
C ALA A 186 7.21 12.04 -15.79
N LEU A 187 6.72 10.81 -15.74
CA LEU A 187 6.40 9.99 -16.90
C LEU A 187 4.89 9.72 -16.90
N LEU A 188 4.20 10.19 -17.93
CA LEU A 188 2.75 10.01 -18.11
C LEU A 188 2.51 8.99 -19.22
N ILE A 189 1.79 7.91 -18.91
CA ILE A 189 1.61 6.78 -19.82
C ILE A 189 0.11 6.54 -20.02
N ALA A 190 -0.36 6.61 -21.27
CA ALA A 190 -1.74 6.29 -21.64
C ALA A 190 -1.80 5.00 -22.47
N ASP A 191 -2.72 4.12 -22.09
CA ASP A 191 -3.15 3.04 -22.99
C ASP A 191 -4.00 3.59 -24.15
N LYS A 192 -4.20 2.73 -25.15
CA LYS A 192 -5.02 3.02 -26.32
C LYS A 192 -6.48 3.27 -25.94
N ALA A 193 -7.09 4.27 -26.56
CA ALA A 193 -8.52 4.52 -26.48
C ALA A 193 -9.31 3.33 -27.05
N ASP A 194 -10.26 2.83 -26.26
CA ASP A 194 -11.13 1.73 -26.66
C ASP A 194 -12.49 1.84 -25.98
N ARG A 195 -13.54 1.28 -26.61
CA ARG A 195 -14.88 1.15 -25.99
C ARG A 195 -15.46 2.45 -25.41
N GLY A 196 -15.08 3.60 -25.95
CA GLY A 196 -15.50 4.92 -25.46
C GLY A 196 -14.69 5.46 -24.28
N TYR A 197 -13.62 4.79 -23.89
CA TYR A 197 -12.62 5.26 -22.92
C TYR A 197 -11.48 5.95 -23.66
N ASP A 198 -11.12 7.13 -23.19
CA ASP A 198 -10.01 7.93 -23.70
C ASP A 198 -9.05 8.23 -22.53
N PHE A 199 -8.04 7.37 -22.37
CA PHE A 199 -7.10 7.44 -21.25
C PHE A 199 -6.14 8.62 -21.39
N ALA A 200 -5.73 8.95 -22.62
CA ALA A 200 -4.86 10.09 -22.90
C ALA A 200 -5.57 11.42 -22.59
N GLN A 201 -6.85 11.54 -22.93
CA GLN A 201 -7.65 12.73 -22.58
C GLN A 201 -7.71 12.96 -21.06
N GLN A 202 -7.85 11.92 -20.24
CA GLN A 202 -7.83 12.06 -18.78
C GLN A 202 -6.45 12.54 -18.28
N LEU A 203 -5.37 12.08 -18.90
CA LEU A 203 -4.01 12.50 -18.56
C LEU A 203 -3.67 13.92 -19.03
N LYS A 204 -4.33 14.45 -20.05
CA LYS A 204 -4.10 15.85 -20.47
C LYS A 204 -4.30 16.86 -19.34
N SER A 205 -5.36 16.69 -18.54
CA SER A 205 -5.59 17.54 -17.36
C SER A 205 -4.53 17.41 -16.27
N ILE A 206 -3.85 16.27 -16.23
CA ILE A 206 -2.72 16.01 -15.32
C ILE A 206 -1.46 16.67 -15.84
N SER A 207 -1.20 16.53 -17.14
CA SER A 207 -0.09 17.15 -17.87
C SER A 207 -0.07 18.68 -17.69
N ASP A 208 -1.19 19.34 -18.02
CA ASP A 208 -1.32 20.80 -17.87
C ASP A 208 -1.01 21.23 -16.42
N LYS A 209 -1.51 20.46 -15.44
CA LYS A 209 -1.35 20.78 -14.02
C LYS A 209 0.08 20.62 -13.51
N ILE A 210 0.81 19.60 -13.96
CA ILE A 210 2.20 19.42 -13.54
C ILE A 210 3.09 20.48 -14.19
N GLU A 211 2.86 20.83 -15.46
CA GLU A 211 3.56 21.93 -16.14
C GLU A 211 3.35 23.27 -15.42
N GLU A 212 2.10 23.60 -15.08
CA GLU A 212 1.74 24.80 -14.32
C GLU A 212 2.46 24.90 -12.96
N ASN A 213 2.85 23.76 -12.39
CA ASN A 213 3.56 23.68 -11.11
C ASN A 213 5.08 23.47 -11.28
N GLY A 214 5.60 23.68 -12.48
CA GLY A 214 7.03 23.72 -12.80
C GLY A 214 7.69 22.35 -12.91
N TRP A 215 6.92 21.33 -13.27
CA TRP A 215 7.45 20.00 -13.54
C TRP A 215 7.85 19.87 -15.01
N THR A 216 8.82 19.00 -15.26
CA THR A 216 9.09 18.49 -16.60
C THR A 216 8.53 17.08 -16.71
N HIS A 217 8.06 16.71 -17.89
CA HIS A 217 7.52 15.37 -18.09
C HIS A 217 7.70 14.85 -19.51
N THR A 218 7.60 13.54 -19.62
CA THR A 218 7.50 12.81 -20.88
C THR A 218 6.11 12.16 -20.95
N GLU A 219 5.46 12.29 -22.10
CA GLU A 219 4.18 11.66 -22.39
C GLU A 219 4.41 10.49 -23.35
N VAL A 220 3.99 9.29 -22.96
CA VAL A 220 3.98 8.11 -23.83
C VAL A 220 2.54 7.64 -23.98
N TYR A 221 1.88 8.14 -25.01
CA TYR A 221 0.49 7.78 -25.34
C TYR A 221 0.48 6.76 -26.47
N LEU A 222 -0.14 5.61 -26.23
CA LEU A 222 -0.09 4.50 -27.19
C LEU A 222 -0.74 4.83 -28.54
N ASP A 223 -1.78 5.67 -28.58
CA ASP A 223 -2.40 6.09 -29.83
C ASP A 223 -1.56 7.10 -30.65
N GLU A 224 -0.61 7.77 -30.01
CA GLU A 224 0.32 8.70 -30.67
C GLU A 224 1.66 8.03 -31.03
N SER A 225 1.90 6.86 -30.45
CA SER A 225 3.08 6.04 -30.72
C SER A 225 2.95 5.30 -32.06
N SER A 226 4.08 5.08 -32.75
CA SER A 226 4.06 4.35 -34.04
C SER A 226 3.57 2.90 -33.88
N ASN A 227 3.87 2.27 -32.75
CA ASN A 227 3.40 0.95 -32.34
C ASN A 227 3.71 0.72 -30.84
N ALA A 228 3.20 -0.38 -30.29
CA ALA A 228 3.37 -0.71 -28.87
C ALA A 228 4.82 -1.01 -28.45
N ALA A 229 5.68 -1.52 -29.35
CA ALA A 229 7.08 -1.78 -29.02
C ALA A 229 7.87 -0.47 -28.89
N THR A 230 7.62 0.51 -29.77
CA THR A 230 8.20 1.85 -29.62
C THR A 230 7.76 2.53 -28.32
N ALA A 231 6.47 2.44 -27.98
CA ALA A 231 5.98 2.96 -26.70
C ALA A 231 6.63 2.25 -25.51
N HIS A 232 6.77 0.92 -25.57
CA HIS A 232 7.45 0.13 -24.55
C HIS A 232 8.90 0.57 -24.35
N ASP A 233 9.68 0.71 -25.43
CA ASP A 233 11.08 1.10 -25.37
C ASP A 233 11.25 2.51 -24.76
N GLU A 234 10.36 3.44 -25.10
CA GLU A 234 10.33 4.78 -24.53
C GLU A 234 9.98 4.75 -23.04
N ILE A 235 8.96 3.99 -22.63
CA ILE A 235 8.62 3.78 -21.21
C ILE A 235 9.83 3.23 -20.45
N MET A 236 10.49 2.20 -20.97
CA MET A 236 11.64 1.57 -20.31
C MET A 236 12.84 2.52 -20.19
N SER A 237 13.11 3.30 -21.25
CA SER A 237 14.16 4.31 -21.26
C SER A 237 13.88 5.40 -20.23
N THR A 238 12.72 6.06 -20.31
CA THR A 238 12.37 7.16 -19.42
C THR A 238 12.24 6.69 -17.98
N PHE A 239 11.67 5.52 -17.71
CA PHE A 239 11.60 5.01 -16.34
C PHE A 239 13.00 4.75 -15.75
N SER A 240 13.94 4.30 -16.58
CA SER A 240 15.33 4.11 -16.16
C SER A 240 16.09 5.43 -15.94
N GLU A 241 15.69 6.54 -16.57
CA GLU A 241 16.22 7.88 -16.26
C GLU A 241 15.83 8.37 -14.86
N GLY A 242 14.75 7.80 -14.31
CA GLY A 242 14.32 7.98 -12.92
C GLY A 242 13.43 9.20 -12.69
N PRO A 243 12.24 9.27 -13.31
CA PRO A 243 11.23 10.27 -12.96
C PRO A 243 10.82 10.10 -11.50
N SER A 244 10.53 11.19 -10.79
CA SER A 244 9.99 11.09 -9.42
C SER A 244 8.53 10.66 -9.42
N LEU A 245 7.78 10.93 -10.48
CA LEU A 245 6.41 10.51 -10.65
C LEU A 245 6.22 9.66 -11.91
N LEU A 246 5.55 8.53 -11.79
CA LEU A 246 5.05 7.77 -12.93
C LEU A 246 3.54 7.68 -12.80
N VAL A 247 2.79 8.11 -13.81
CA VAL A 247 1.33 7.96 -13.86
C VAL A 247 0.99 7.09 -15.05
N TYR A 248 0.25 6.00 -14.80
CA TYR A 248 -0.27 5.14 -15.85
C TYR A 248 -1.79 5.18 -15.82
N ASN A 249 -2.44 5.36 -16.96
CA ASN A 249 -3.89 5.30 -17.10
C ASN A 249 -4.27 4.38 -18.26
N GLY A 250 -5.08 3.35 -17.99
CA GLY A 250 -5.32 2.31 -19.00
C GLY A 250 -5.93 1.03 -18.48
N HIS A 251 -5.87 -0.02 -19.30
CA HIS A 251 -6.22 -1.38 -18.89
C HIS A 251 -5.05 -2.05 -18.18
N ALA A 252 -5.34 -2.85 -17.16
CA ALA A 252 -4.29 -3.66 -16.54
C ALA A 252 -4.82 -5.01 -16.03
N ALA A 253 -3.88 -5.95 -15.99
CA ALA A 253 -3.95 -7.15 -15.20
C ALA A 253 -2.86 -7.08 -14.12
N SER A 254 -2.87 -8.03 -13.19
CA SER A 254 -1.90 -8.06 -12.10
C SER A 254 -0.43 -8.10 -12.56
N SER A 255 -0.15 -8.58 -13.78
CA SER A 255 1.21 -8.70 -14.33
C SER A 255 1.53 -7.73 -15.46
N THR A 256 0.55 -6.97 -15.97
CA THR A 256 0.69 -6.27 -17.25
C THR A 256 -0.11 -4.98 -17.28
N TRP A 257 0.49 -3.93 -17.84
CA TRP A 257 -0.19 -2.71 -18.26
C TRP A 257 -0.46 -2.76 -19.77
N SER A 258 -1.69 -2.44 -20.16
CA SER A 258 -2.26 -2.55 -21.50
C SER A 258 -2.45 -3.96 -22.04
N PHE A 259 -3.51 -4.15 -22.83
CA PHE A 259 -3.66 -5.34 -23.69
C PHE A 259 -2.57 -5.44 -24.76
N SER A 260 -1.94 -4.32 -25.10
CA SER A 260 -0.80 -4.24 -26.02
C SER A 260 0.54 -4.51 -25.33
N ARG A 261 0.53 -4.84 -24.03
CA ARG A 261 1.73 -5.13 -23.22
C ARG A 261 2.73 -3.96 -23.23
N LEU A 262 2.27 -2.77 -22.86
CA LEU A 262 3.13 -1.59 -22.68
C LEU A 262 4.20 -1.84 -21.61
N LEU A 263 3.84 -2.54 -20.53
CA LEU A 263 4.79 -2.98 -19.51
C LEU A 263 4.33 -4.31 -18.92
N HIS A 264 5.26 -5.26 -18.76
CA HIS A 264 5.03 -6.54 -18.09
C HIS A 264 5.93 -6.67 -16.85
N GLN A 265 5.49 -7.43 -15.85
CA GLN A 265 6.20 -7.56 -14.57
C GLN A 265 7.62 -8.11 -14.72
N SER A 266 7.92 -8.84 -15.81
CA SER A 266 9.26 -9.32 -16.14
C SER A 266 10.21 -8.20 -16.56
N ASP A 267 9.69 -7.10 -17.09
CA ASP A 267 10.49 -6.03 -17.65
C ASP A 267 11.11 -5.18 -16.53
N VAL A 268 10.53 -5.26 -15.32
CA VAL A 268 11.00 -4.57 -14.12
C VAL A 268 12.45 -4.87 -13.78
N THR A 269 12.95 -6.09 -14.08
CA THR A 269 14.34 -6.46 -13.83
C THR A 269 15.34 -5.67 -14.67
N SER A 270 14.87 -5.03 -15.75
CA SER A 270 15.69 -4.24 -16.67
C SER A 270 15.67 -2.73 -16.35
N ILE A 271 14.91 -2.30 -15.34
CA ILE A 271 14.85 -0.89 -14.92
C ILE A 271 16.11 -0.55 -14.11
N THR A 272 16.78 0.56 -14.47
CA THR A 272 18.09 0.94 -13.90
C THR A 272 18.09 2.33 -13.23
N ASN A 273 17.03 2.65 -12.48
CA ASN A 273 16.84 3.95 -11.82
C ASN A 273 17.31 3.99 -10.33
N SER A 274 18.40 3.31 -9.99
CA SER A 274 18.94 3.30 -8.61
C SER A 274 19.17 4.73 -8.09
N GLY A 275 18.70 5.00 -6.87
CA GLY A 275 18.72 6.32 -6.24
C GLY A 275 17.70 7.33 -6.79
N LYS A 276 16.97 6.98 -7.86
CA LYS A 276 15.96 7.81 -8.55
C LYS A 276 14.66 7.03 -8.79
N THR A 277 14.27 6.21 -7.83
CA THR A 277 13.02 5.43 -7.87
C THR A 277 11.81 6.35 -7.97
N ALA A 278 10.70 5.87 -8.53
CA ALA A 278 9.48 6.68 -8.73
C ALA A 278 8.40 6.40 -7.67
N ILE A 279 7.53 7.39 -7.41
CA ILE A 279 6.17 7.12 -6.94
C ILE A 279 5.35 6.76 -8.19
N ALA A 280 4.82 5.53 -8.24
CA ALA A 280 4.01 5.05 -9.35
C ALA A 280 2.51 5.11 -9.02
N LEU A 281 1.72 5.72 -9.90
CA LEU A 281 0.28 5.89 -9.78
C LEU A 281 -0.45 5.21 -10.96
N PRO A 282 -0.53 3.88 -11.00
CA PRO A 282 -1.32 3.18 -12.01
C PRO A 282 -2.82 3.24 -11.68
N PHE A 283 -3.56 4.01 -12.47
CA PHE A 283 -5.01 4.13 -12.46
C PHE A 283 -5.65 3.10 -13.41
N ALA A 284 -5.49 1.83 -13.06
CA ALA A 284 -5.96 0.70 -13.85
C ALA A 284 -6.41 -0.46 -12.97
N CYS A 285 -7.16 -1.41 -13.55
CA CYS A 285 -7.64 -2.60 -12.83
C CYS A 285 -6.48 -3.45 -12.28
N ASN A 286 -6.61 -3.97 -11.06
CA ASN A 286 -5.66 -4.92 -10.44
C ASN A 286 -4.22 -4.41 -10.27
N ALA A 287 -3.98 -3.11 -10.42
CA ALA A 287 -2.64 -2.52 -10.37
C ALA A 287 -1.94 -2.71 -9.02
N THR A 288 -2.69 -2.87 -7.93
CA THR A 288 -2.16 -3.10 -6.57
C THR A 288 -2.71 -4.38 -5.92
N PHE A 289 -3.06 -5.40 -6.71
CA PHE A 289 -3.63 -6.67 -6.20
C PHE A 289 -2.60 -7.56 -5.47
N ALA A 290 -2.03 -7.08 -4.36
CA ALA A 290 -0.92 -7.74 -3.68
C ALA A 290 -1.31 -9.06 -2.96
N ASP A 291 -2.61 -9.25 -2.69
CA ASP A 291 -3.13 -10.38 -1.91
C ASP A 291 -3.17 -11.72 -2.68
N SER A 292 -2.88 -11.72 -3.98
CA SER A 292 -2.91 -12.95 -4.78
C SER A 292 -1.75 -13.90 -4.43
N PRO A 293 -2.02 -15.16 -4.04
CA PRO A 293 -1.00 -16.18 -3.84
C PRO A 293 -0.48 -16.77 -5.16
N TYR A 294 -1.18 -16.56 -6.27
CA TYR A 294 -0.83 -17.17 -7.57
C TYR A 294 0.31 -16.45 -8.29
N ILE A 295 0.61 -15.20 -7.94
CA ILE A 295 1.52 -14.39 -8.74
C ILE A 295 2.21 -13.31 -7.91
N ASN A 296 3.48 -13.08 -8.22
CA ASN A 296 4.20 -11.86 -7.86
C ASN A 296 3.82 -10.76 -8.85
N THR A 297 2.77 -10.01 -8.53
CA THR A 297 2.23 -8.93 -9.37
C THR A 297 3.28 -7.89 -9.79
N MET A 298 2.96 -7.08 -10.81
CA MET A 298 3.70 -5.88 -11.20
C MET A 298 4.06 -5.01 -9.99
N ALA A 299 3.12 -4.82 -9.05
CA ALA A 299 3.37 -4.04 -7.84
C ALA A 299 4.42 -4.67 -6.91
N HIS A 300 4.42 -6.01 -6.76
CA HIS A 300 5.47 -6.70 -6.01
C HIS A 300 6.82 -6.49 -6.68
N GLN A 301 6.91 -6.71 -7.99
CA GLN A 301 8.16 -6.57 -8.73
C GLN A 301 8.72 -5.15 -8.59
N LEU A 302 7.90 -4.12 -8.83
CA LEU A 302 8.33 -2.72 -8.73
C LEU A 302 8.81 -2.34 -7.32
N LEU A 303 8.17 -2.86 -6.26
CA LEU A 303 8.58 -2.61 -4.88
C LEU A 303 9.81 -3.42 -4.45
N ALA A 304 9.96 -4.64 -4.96
CA ALA A 304 11.04 -5.56 -4.58
C ALA A 304 12.29 -5.47 -5.46
N ALA A 305 12.30 -4.63 -6.52
CA ALA A 305 13.39 -4.49 -7.49
C ALA A 305 14.71 -3.88 -6.95
N GLY A 306 15.21 -4.35 -5.81
CA GLY A 306 16.45 -3.86 -5.19
C GLY A 306 16.40 -2.35 -4.96
N GLU A 307 17.43 -1.66 -5.46
CA GLU A 307 17.52 -0.20 -5.45
C GLU A 307 16.72 0.48 -6.57
N ASN A 308 16.15 -0.29 -7.50
CA ASN A 308 15.41 0.20 -8.67
C ASN A 308 13.88 0.08 -8.50
N GLY A 309 13.15 0.51 -9.53
CA GLY A 309 11.70 0.43 -9.63
C GLY A 309 11.00 1.58 -8.93
N ALA A 310 10.02 1.25 -8.09
CA ALA A 310 9.18 2.22 -7.39
C ALA A 310 9.49 2.27 -5.88
N VAL A 311 9.40 3.46 -5.28
CA VAL A 311 9.43 3.64 -3.82
C VAL A 311 8.04 3.46 -3.19
N ALA A 312 6.99 3.76 -3.95
CA ALA A 312 5.60 3.56 -3.56
C ALA A 312 4.71 3.41 -4.78
N ILE A 313 3.57 2.75 -4.61
CA ILE A 313 2.57 2.50 -5.64
C ILE A 313 1.19 2.77 -5.07
N TYR A 314 0.37 3.55 -5.78
CA TYR A 314 -1.05 3.71 -5.46
C TYR A 314 -1.93 3.43 -6.67
N GLY A 315 -2.90 2.54 -6.50
CA GLY A 315 -3.79 2.11 -7.57
C GLY A 315 -4.88 1.18 -7.05
N ALA A 316 -5.72 0.69 -7.95
CA ALA A 316 -6.81 -0.23 -7.61
C ALA A 316 -6.33 -1.66 -7.37
N ALA A 317 -6.80 -2.28 -6.30
CA ALA A 317 -6.46 -3.66 -5.96
C ALA A 317 -7.22 -4.68 -6.81
N THR A 318 -8.33 -4.30 -7.42
CA THR A 318 -9.19 -5.17 -8.25
C THR A 318 -9.75 -4.38 -9.44
N MET A 319 -10.79 -4.86 -10.10
CA MET A 319 -11.45 -4.11 -11.19
C MET A 319 -11.91 -2.73 -10.72
N SER A 320 -11.64 -1.70 -11.53
CA SER A 320 -11.90 -0.29 -11.22
C SER A 320 -12.68 0.43 -12.32
N SER A 321 -13.38 1.51 -11.97
CA SER A 321 -14.09 2.40 -12.89
C SER A 321 -13.13 3.36 -13.59
N PHE A 322 -13.20 3.44 -14.93
CA PHE A 322 -12.47 4.44 -15.74
C PHE A 322 -12.76 5.88 -15.28
N GLY A 323 -14.04 6.20 -15.05
CA GLY A 323 -14.45 7.54 -14.63
C GLY A 323 -13.92 7.89 -13.25
N ASP A 324 -14.12 7.00 -12.27
CA ASP A 324 -13.69 7.23 -10.89
C ASP A 324 -12.16 7.31 -10.79
N ASN A 325 -11.44 6.50 -11.57
CA ASN A 325 -9.98 6.56 -11.68
C ASN A 325 -9.49 7.94 -12.14
N GLY A 326 -10.08 8.50 -13.20
CA GLY A 326 -9.71 9.82 -13.69
C GLY A 326 -9.91 10.93 -12.66
N VAL A 327 -11.05 10.92 -11.94
CA VAL A 327 -11.30 11.92 -10.89
C VAL A 327 -10.37 11.73 -9.69
N ALA A 328 -10.13 10.47 -9.28
CA ALA A 328 -9.21 10.15 -8.18
C ALA A 328 -7.78 10.57 -8.50
N MET A 329 -7.31 10.34 -9.73
CA MET A 329 -6.00 10.74 -10.23
C MET A 329 -5.77 12.23 -10.06
N GLY A 330 -6.68 13.06 -10.56
CA GLY A 330 -6.59 14.52 -10.41
C GLY A 330 -6.56 14.96 -8.95
N LYS A 331 -7.37 14.34 -8.08
CA LYS A 331 -7.44 14.69 -6.64
C LYS A 331 -6.23 14.23 -5.85
N VAL A 332 -5.68 13.05 -6.12
CA VAL A 332 -4.46 12.57 -5.45
C VAL A 332 -3.30 13.48 -5.82
N LEU A 333 -3.11 13.73 -7.11
CA LEU A 333 -2.01 14.57 -7.60
C LEU A 333 -2.11 16.02 -7.09
N GLU A 334 -3.32 16.60 -7.08
CA GLU A 334 -3.57 17.92 -6.50
C GLU A 334 -3.03 18.03 -5.06
N ASN A 335 -3.28 17.02 -4.25
CA ASN A 335 -2.82 17.03 -2.86
C ASN A 335 -1.32 16.74 -2.74
N MET A 336 -0.73 15.91 -3.62
CA MET A 336 0.71 15.70 -3.66
C MET A 336 1.46 16.99 -4.01
N ILE A 337 1.05 17.69 -5.06
CA ILE A 337 1.60 18.99 -5.47
C ILE A 337 1.44 20.04 -4.35
N ALA A 338 0.35 19.98 -3.58
CA ALA A 338 0.15 20.83 -2.41
C ALA A 338 1.00 20.45 -1.18
N GLY A 339 2.05 19.63 -1.36
CA GLY A 339 3.01 19.24 -0.32
C GLY A 339 2.39 18.38 0.78
N LYS A 340 1.41 17.53 0.46
CA LYS A 340 0.91 16.53 1.41
C LYS A 340 1.75 15.26 1.30
N THR A 341 1.92 14.57 2.42
CA THR A 341 2.40 13.19 2.39
C THR A 341 1.50 12.36 1.49
N LEU A 342 2.04 11.33 0.85
CA LEU A 342 1.32 10.46 -0.08
C LEU A 342 0.07 9.86 0.58
N GLY A 343 0.20 9.42 1.83
CA GLY A 343 -0.93 8.94 2.62
C GLY A 343 -1.99 10.02 2.89
N GLU A 344 -1.60 11.26 3.22
CA GLU A 344 -2.53 12.37 3.38
C GLU A 344 -3.19 12.78 2.06
N ALA A 345 -2.44 12.77 0.96
CA ALA A 345 -2.94 13.09 -0.36
C ALA A 345 -4.06 12.13 -0.77
N ILE A 346 -3.84 10.83 -0.61
CA ILE A 346 -4.82 9.78 -0.88
C ILE A 346 -6.03 9.90 0.06
N LYS A 347 -5.79 10.08 1.36
CA LYS A 347 -6.88 10.25 2.34
C LYS A 347 -7.75 11.45 2.00
N LYS A 348 -7.14 12.60 1.68
CA LYS A 348 -7.86 13.83 1.33
C LYS A 348 -8.64 13.66 0.02
N ALA A 349 -8.05 13.04 -0.99
CA ALA A 349 -8.74 12.71 -2.23
C ALA A 349 -10.01 11.89 -1.96
N LYS A 350 -9.87 10.75 -1.25
CA LYS A 350 -11.01 9.89 -0.85
C LYS A 350 -12.09 10.66 -0.08
N ARG A 351 -11.70 11.52 0.86
CA ARG A 351 -12.65 12.33 1.64
C ARG A 351 -13.36 13.39 0.81
N SER A 352 -12.68 13.99 -0.17
CA SER A 352 -13.25 15.01 -1.06
C SER A 352 -14.25 14.43 -2.06
N LEU A 353 -13.99 13.21 -2.54
CA LEU A 353 -14.89 12.45 -3.41
C LEU A 353 -16.17 12.05 -2.66
N GLY A 354 -16.05 11.62 -1.41
CA GLY A 354 -17.18 11.19 -0.60
C GLY A 354 -17.61 9.74 -0.89
N ALA A 355 -18.46 9.19 -0.02
CA ALA A 355 -18.79 7.76 0.04
C ALA A 355 -19.44 7.19 -1.23
N SER A 356 -19.93 8.03 -2.15
CA SER A 356 -20.45 7.62 -3.46
C SER A 356 -19.36 7.02 -4.37
N TYR A 357 -18.10 7.47 -4.22
CA TYR A 357 -16.95 6.90 -4.94
C TYR A 357 -16.41 5.67 -4.23
N ARG A 358 -17.30 4.70 -4.00
CA ARG A 358 -17.03 3.50 -3.21
C ARG A 358 -15.86 2.69 -3.78
N ASP A 359 -15.73 2.65 -5.10
CA ASP A 359 -14.64 1.99 -5.80
C ASP A 359 -13.29 2.58 -5.36
N VAL A 360 -13.07 3.88 -5.57
CA VAL A 360 -11.82 4.56 -5.17
C VAL A 360 -11.54 4.41 -3.66
N ILE A 361 -12.57 4.56 -2.83
CA ILE A 361 -12.40 4.55 -1.38
C ILE A 361 -11.92 3.19 -0.88
N ARG A 362 -12.52 2.10 -1.37
CA ARG A 362 -12.29 0.74 -0.87
C ARG A 362 -11.25 -0.04 -1.67
N ASN A 363 -11.17 0.19 -2.97
CA ASN A 363 -10.31 -0.54 -3.92
C ASN A 363 -8.92 0.10 -4.04
N GLY A 364 -8.80 1.42 -3.82
CA GLY A 364 -7.50 2.11 -3.93
C GLY A 364 -6.60 1.85 -2.72
N ASN A 365 -5.49 1.15 -2.91
CA ASN A 365 -4.52 0.84 -1.85
C ASN A 365 -3.17 1.49 -2.13
N LEU A 366 -2.53 2.00 -1.06
CA LEU A 366 -1.16 2.50 -1.08
C LEU A 366 -0.22 1.37 -0.65
N LEU A 367 0.63 0.94 -1.57
CA LEU A 367 1.73 0.01 -1.32
C LEU A 367 3.02 0.81 -1.26
N GLY A 368 3.52 1.09 -0.06
CA GLY A 368 4.63 2.02 0.16
C GLY A 368 4.53 2.74 1.50
N ASP A 369 5.42 3.69 1.73
CA ASP A 369 5.45 4.50 2.94
C ASP A 369 4.42 5.65 2.88
N VAL A 370 3.54 5.72 3.87
CA VAL A 370 2.51 6.76 4.01
C VAL A 370 3.03 8.19 4.17
N THR A 371 4.30 8.34 4.57
CA THR A 371 4.93 9.62 4.92
C THR A 371 5.76 10.23 3.80
N LEU A 372 5.87 9.56 2.63
CA LEU A 372 6.57 10.12 1.47
C LEU A 372 5.95 11.44 1.04
N GLU A 373 6.76 12.41 0.64
CA GLU A 373 6.31 13.71 0.14
C GLU A 373 6.94 13.98 -1.23
N MET A 374 6.28 14.85 -1.99
CA MET A 374 6.86 15.52 -3.15
C MET A 374 6.90 17.03 -2.83
N LYS A 375 7.99 17.70 -3.20
CA LYS A 375 8.24 19.12 -2.87
C LYS A 375 8.34 20.02 -4.08
#